data_AF-A0A6G3XUG5-F1
#
_entry.id   AF-A0A6G3XUG5-F1
#
_cell.length_a   1.000
_cell.length_b   1.000
_cell.length_c   1.000
_cell.angle_alpha   90.00
_cell.angle_beta   90.00
_cell.angle_gamma   90.00
#
_symmetry.space_group_name_H-M   'P 1'
#
loop_
_entity.id
_entity.type
_entity.pdbx_description
1 polymer ?
#
loop_
_entity_poly.entity_id
_entity_poly.type
_entity_poly.pdbx_seq_one_letter_code
_entity_poly.pdbx_strand_id
1 'polypeptide(L)'
;ALLAHHHVALARIQKLTDSGGPLFDTLCVFENYLVDTGPDDQEDPETKEFAGLRVEAVTGRDATHYPLTLVAAPGPDGAPALRLSYRTDAVGEPEAARIAARLRRAVEEFTADPHRP
;
A
#
# COMPACT_ATOMS: atom_id res chain seq x y z
N ALA A 1 4.18 15.12 17.21
CA ALA A 1 4.75 13.81 17.61
C ALA A 1 3.64 12.76 17.59
N LEU A 2 3.52 11.99 16.51
CA LEU A 2 2.55 10.87 16.39
C LEU A 2 3.25 9.50 16.47
N LEU A 3 4.51 9.43 16.02
CA LEU A 3 5.28 8.18 15.95
C LEU A 3 5.60 7.56 17.32
N ALA A 4 5.73 8.37 18.38
CA ALA A 4 6.03 7.88 19.73
C ALA A 4 4.98 6.90 20.30
N HIS A 5 3.77 6.89 19.72
CA HIS A 5 2.65 6.07 20.20
C HIS A 5 2.14 5.06 19.17
N HIS A 6 2.93 4.72 18.14
CA HIS A 6 2.56 3.75 17.10
C HIS A 6 2.23 2.32 17.62
N HIS A 7 2.65 2.00 18.84
CA HIS A 7 2.42 0.72 19.51
C HIS A 7 1.03 0.63 20.14
N VAL A 8 0.29 1.74 20.24
CA VAL A 8 -1.05 1.75 20.80
C VAL A 8 -2.01 1.15 19.77
N ALA A 9 -2.63 0.02 20.11
CA ALA A 9 -3.59 -0.64 19.24
C ALA A 9 -4.76 0.30 18.88
N LEU A 10 -5.17 0.32 17.62
CA LEU A 10 -6.27 1.16 17.13
C LEU A 10 -7.58 0.94 17.90
N ALA A 11 -7.88 -0.31 18.27
CA ALA A 11 -9.05 -0.65 19.08
C ALA A 11 -9.02 0.03 20.47
N ARG A 12 -7.83 0.28 21.03
CA ARG A 12 -7.71 1.02 22.29
C ARG A 12 -7.97 2.51 22.07
N ILE A 13 -7.51 3.09 20.97
CA ILE A 13 -7.79 4.48 20.60
C ILE A 13 -9.29 4.69 20.41
N GLN A 14 -9.96 3.82 19.64
CA GLN A 14 -11.41 3.85 19.42
C GLN A 14 -12.22 3.83 20.74
N LYS A 15 -11.80 3.00 21.70
CA LYS A 15 -12.44 2.93 23.02
C LYS A 15 -12.27 4.20 23.85
N LEU A 16 -11.24 5.01 23.59
CA LEU A 16 -10.97 6.24 24.33
C LEU A 16 -11.62 7.47 23.68
N THR A 17 -12.02 7.37 22.41
CA THR A 17 -12.58 8.49 21.64
C THR A 17 -14.11 8.50 21.57
N ASP A 18 -14.80 7.54 22.21
CA ASP A 18 -16.26 7.35 22.17
C ASP A 18 -16.87 7.41 20.75
N SER A 19 -16.08 7.05 19.74
CA SER A 19 -16.42 7.28 18.33
C SER A 19 -17.49 6.31 17.79
N GLY A 20 -17.74 5.21 18.50
CA GLY A 20 -18.77 4.22 18.12
C GLY A 20 -18.54 3.49 16.79
N GLY A 21 -17.41 3.71 16.12
CA GLY A 21 -17.13 3.19 14.78
C GLY A 21 -15.72 3.49 14.26
N PRO A 22 -15.46 3.23 12.96
CA PRO A 22 -14.18 3.51 12.30
C PRO A 22 -13.78 4.97 12.47
N LEU A 23 -12.49 5.22 12.74
CA LEU A 23 -11.95 6.59 12.90
C LEU A 23 -11.56 7.22 11.56
N PHE A 24 -11.42 6.40 10.53
CA PHE A 24 -11.02 6.78 9.19
C PHE A 24 -11.65 5.80 8.19
N ASP A 25 -11.86 6.30 6.98
CA ASP A 25 -12.44 5.57 5.84
C ASP A 25 -11.39 5.05 4.84
N THR A 26 -10.15 5.51 4.99
CA THR A 26 -9.06 5.24 4.05
C THR A 26 -7.84 4.70 4.80
N LEU A 27 -7.24 3.64 4.26
CA LEU A 27 -5.97 3.10 4.74
C LEU A 27 -4.87 3.33 3.69
N CYS A 28 -3.72 3.84 4.13
CA CYS A 28 -2.51 3.91 3.32
C CYS A 28 -1.44 3.01 3.95
N VAL A 29 -0.92 2.07 3.17
CA VAL A 29 0.16 1.16 3.56
C VAL A 29 1.35 1.44 2.68
N PHE A 30 2.50 1.65 3.31
CA PHE A 30 3.77 1.74 2.61
C PHE A 30 4.64 0.56 3.04
N GLU A 31 4.93 -0.31 2.08
CA GLU A 31 5.76 -1.48 2.30
C GLU A 31 7.20 -1.12 1.93
N ASN A 32 8.06 -1.05 2.95
CA ASN A 32 9.49 -0.72 2.82
C ASN A 32 10.38 -1.95 2.69
N TYR A 33 9.79 -3.13 2.51
CA TYR A 33 10.57 -4.35 2.38
C TYR A 33 11.02 -4.45 0.93
N LEU A 34 12.30 -4.72 0.72
CA LEU A 34 12.77 -5.35 -0.50
C LEU A 34 12.05 -6.70 -0.57
N VAL A 35 10.86 -6.72 -1.16
CA VAL A 35 10.42 -7.94 -1.80
C VAL A 35 11.48 -8.14 -2.87
N ASP A 36 12.19 -9.25 -2.76
CA ASP A 36 13.25 -9.70 -3.65
C ASP A 36 12.64 -9.89 -5.06
N THR A 37 12.40 -8.78 -5.74
CA THR A 37 11.70 -8.69 -7.03
C THR A 37 12.44 -7.78 -7.99
N GLY A 38 13.72 -7.49 -7.76
CA GLY A 38 14.53 -6.68 -8.66
C GLY A 38 14.90 -7.47 -9.93
N PRO A 39 15.03 -6.80 -11.09
CA PRO A 39 15.57 -7.42 -12.30
C PRO A 39 17.08 -7.70 -12.21
N ASP A 40 17.78 -7.18 -11.19
CA ASP A 40 19.21 -7.38 -10.96
C ASP A 40 19.55 -8.74 -10.33
N ASP A 41 18.55 -9.52 -9.88
CA ASP A 41 18.70 -10.94 -9.50
C ASP A 41 18.63 -11.88 -10.71
N GLN A 42 18.93 -11.37 -11.91
CA GLN A 42 19.19 -12.18 -13.10
C GLN A 42 20.63 -12.71 -13.15
N GLU A 43 21.51 -12.24 -12.26
CA GLU A 43 22.93 -12.66 -12.25
C GLU A 43 23.24 -13.79 -11.26
N ASP A 44 22.37 -14.12 -10.30
CA ASP A 44 22.57 -15.26 -9.41
C ASP A 44 21.29 -16.11 -9.20
N PRO A 45 21.20 -17.31 -9.81
CA PRO A 45 20.06 -18.21 -9.62
C PRO A 45 19.97 -18.81 -8.20
N GLU A 46 20.98 -18.62 -7.33
CA GLU A 46 21.01 -19.22 -5.98
C GLU A 46 20.17 -18.45 -4.94
N THR A 47 19.86 -17.17 -5.16
CA THR A 47 19.06 -16.35 -4.20
C THR A 47 17.58 -16.79 -4.13
N LYS A 48 17.10 -17.56 -5.12
CA LYS A 48 15.73 -18.10 -5.14
C LYS A 48 15.57 -19.44 -4.41
N GLU A 49 16.60 -19.96 -3.74
CA GLU A 49 16.50 -21.21 -2.96
C GLU A 49 16.49 -20.94 -1.45
N PHE A 50 15.30 -20.97 -0.85
CA PHE A 50 15.21 -21.20 0.59
C PHE A 50 15.27 -22.70 0.84
N ALA A 51 16.46 -23.23 1.16
CA ALA A 51 16.68 -24.64 1.44
C ALA A 51 16.16 -25.59 0.31
N GLY A 52 16.42 -25.24 -0.95
CA GLY A 52 16.00 -26.02 -2.13
C GLY A 52 14.56 -25.76 -2.60
N LEU A 53 13.90 -24.70 -2.12
CA LEU A 53 12.56 -24.30 -2.54
C LEU A 53 12.59 -22.97 -3.31
N ARG A 54 12.02 -22.99 -4.52
CA ARG A 54 11.82 -21.81 -5.37
C ARG A 54 10.44 -21.18 -5.12
N VAL A 55 10.42 -19.91 -4.72
CA VAL A 55 9.19 -19.13 -4.60
C VAL A 55 8.76 -18.65 -5.99
N GLU A 56 7.61 -19.12 -6.49
CA GLU A 56 7.09 -18.71 -7.80
C GLU A 56 6.35 -17.37 -7.76
N ALA A 57 5.61 -17.13 -6.68
CA ALA A 57 4.84 -15.92 -6.47
C ALA A 57 4.50 -15.74 -4.98
N VAL A 58 4.53 -14.51 -4.51
CA VAL A 58 3.92 -14.11 -3.24
C VAL A 58 2.63 -13.37 -3.55
N THR A 59 1.51 -13.86 -3.02
CA THR A 59 0.22 -13.15 -3.12
C THR A 59 -0.25 -12.76 -1.73
N GLY A 60 -0.34 -11.45 -1.49
CA GLY A 60 -0.98 -10.89 -0.31
C GLY A 60 -2.41 -10.47 -0.66
N ARG A 61 -3.39 -10.92 0.11
CA ARG A 61 -4.76 -10.41 0.02
C ARG A 61 -5.11 -9.74 1.34
N ASP A 62 -4.87 -8.44 1.40
CA ASP A 62 -5.33 -7.62 2.51
C ASP A 62 -6.85 -7.40 2.38
N ALA A 63 -7.62 -8.14 3.17
CA ALA A 63 -9.04 -7.90 3.36
C ALA A 63 -9.20 -6.75 4.38
N THR A 64 -9.00 -5.52 3.92
CA THR A 64 -9.18 -4.34 4.77
C THR A 64 -10.65 -3.98 4.88
N HIS A 65 -11.11 -3.69 6.09
CA HIS A 65 -12.49 -3.26 6.35
C HIS A 65 -12.78 -1.82 5.87
N TYR A 66 -11.76 -1.10 5.38
CA TYR A 66 -11.84 0.29 4.92
C TYR A 66 -12.41 0.39 3.49
N PRO A 67 -13.30 1.38 3.22
CA PRO A 67 -13.80 1.67 1.87
C PRO A 67 -12.75 1.79 0.79
N LEU A 68 -11.60 2.40 1.10
CA LEU A 68 -10.49 2.61 0.17
C LEU A 68 -9.16 2.27 0.84
N THR A 69 -8.32 1.49 0.15
CA THR A 69 -6.97 1.15 0.61
C THR A 69 -5.97 1.41 -0.50
N LEU A 70 -4.96 2.22 -0.22
CA LEU A 70 -3.80 2.44 -1.07
C LEU A 70 -2.61 1.66 -0.49
N VAL A 71 -2.00 0.80 -1.29
CA VAL A 71 -0.72 0.17 -0.98
C VAL A 71 0.33 0.69 -1.94
N ALA A 72 1.44 1.19 -1.39
CA ALA A 72 2.65 1.53 -2.12
C ALA A 72 3.75 0.55 -1.73
N ALA A 73 4.23 -0.21 -2.70
CA ALA A 73 5.25 -1.25 -2.52
C ALA A 73 6.25 -1.21 -3.67
N PRO A 74 7.45 -1.82 -3.53
CA PRO A 74 8.36 -1.98 -4.67
C PRO A 74 7.72 -2.79 -5.80
N GLY A 75 7.88 -2.32 -7.02
CA GLY A 75 7.50 -3.01 -8.24
C GLY A 75 8.62 -3.92 -8.77
N PRO A 76 8.31 -4.78 -9.76
CA PRO A 76 9.25 -5.76 -10.32
C PRO A 76 10.41 -5.14 -11.10
N ASP A 77 10.34 -3.85 -11.40
CA ASP A 77 11.34 -3.05 -12.12
C ASP A 77 12.06 -2.05 -11.19
N GLY A 78 11.85 -2.17 -9.87
CA GLY A 78 12.39 -1.25 -8.87
C GLY A 78 11.62 0.08 -8.76
N ALA A 79 10.67 0.34 -9.66
CA ALA A 79 9.76 1.48 -9.54
C ALA A 79 8.66 1.20 -8.51
N PRO A 80 8.13 2.20 -7.79
CA PRO A 80 7.05 1.98 -6.85
C PRO A 80 5.76 1.55 -7.57
N ALA A 81 5.19 0.42 -7.14
CA ALA A 81 3.89 -0.05 -7.55
C ALA A 81 2.81 0.48 -6.59
N LEU A 82 1.80 1.16 -7.15
CA LEU A 82 0.63 1.65 -6.41
C LEU A 82 -0.57 0.76 -6.69
N ARG A 83 -1.15 0.20 -5.63
CA ARG A 83 -2.38 -0.62 -5.70
C ARG A 83 -3.50 0.09 -4.96
N LEU A 84 -4.56 0.43 -5.67
CA LEU A 84 -5.79 0.95 -5.09
C LEU A 84 -6.85 -0.15 -5.02
N SER A 85 -7.17 -0.57 -3.79
CA SER A 85 -8.26 -1.50 -3.50
C SER A 85 -9.45 -0.73 -2.97
N TYR A 86 -10.66 -1.16 -3.33
CA TYR A 86 -11.88 -0.52 -2.87
C TYR A 86 -12.98 -1.54 -2.61
N ARG A 87 -13.89 -1.18 -1.72
CA ARG A 87 -15.10 -1.94 -1.43
C ARG A 87 -16.20 -1.56 -2.41
N THR A 88 -16.70 -2.52 -3.18
CA THR A 88 -17.72 -2.27 -4.22
C THR A 88 -19.08 -1.86 -3.67
N ASP A 89 -19.36 -2.13 -2.39
CA ASP A 89 -20.56 -1.68 -1.69
C ASP A 89 -20.47 -0.23 -1.17
N ALA A 90 -19.26 0.35 -1.16
CA ALA A 90 -19.00 1.70 -0.68
C ALA A 90 -18.52 2.66 -1.79
N VAL A 91 -17.73 2.17 -2.75
CA VAL A 91 -17.13 2.95 -3.84
C VAL A 91 -17.43 2.27 -5.17
N GLY A 92 -18.04 3.03 -6.09
CA GLY A 92 -18.31 2.54 -7.44
C GLY A 92 -17.03 2.47 -8.29
N GLU A 93 -16.96 1.51 -9.22
CA GLU A 93 -15.81 1.35 -10.12
C GLU A 93 -15.45 2.64 -10.90
N PRO A 94 -16.39 3.42 -11.47
CA PRO A 94 -16.04 4.68 -12.13
C PRO A 94 -15.41 5.71 -11.18
N GLU A 95 -15.77 5.67 -9.90
CA GLU A 95 -15.21 6.56 -8.89
C GLU A 95 -13.82 6.11 -8.46
N ALA A 96 -13.63 4.82 -8.19
CA ALA A 96 -12.33 4.25 -7.91
C ALA A 96 -11.32 4.54 -9.03
N ALA A 97 -11.74 4.39 -10.30
CA ALA A 97 -10.92 4.72 -11.47
C ALA A 97 -10.55 6.22 -11.53
N ARG A 98 -11.50 7.12 -11.20
CA ARG A 98 -11.20 8.57 -11.11
C ARG A 98 -10.21 8.88 -10.01
N ILE A 99 -10.33 8.24 -8.85
CA ILE A 99 -9.40 8.42 -7.72
C ILE A 99 -8.00 7.94 -8.13
N ALA A 100 -7.88 6.76 -8.74
CA ALA A 100 -6.61 6.24 -9.23
C ALA A 100 -5.96 7.18 -10.26
N ALA A 101 -6.72 7.71 -11.21
CA ALA A 101 -6.21 8.64 -12.21
C ALA A 101 -5.74 9.97 -11.60
N ARG A 102 -6.44 10.48 -10.58
CA ARG A 102 -6.03 11.69 -9.84
C ARG A 102 -4.77 11.45 -9.01
N LEU A 103 -4.67 10.31 -8.33
CA LEU A 103 -3.48 9.93 -7.57
C LEU A 103 -2.26 9.86 -8.50
N ARG A 104 -2.39 9.20 -9.65
CA ARG A 104 -1.32 9.13 -10.65
C ARG A 104 -0.86 10.52 -11.06
N ARG A 105 -1.80 11.42 -11.42
CA ARG A 105 -1.46 12.79 -11.80
C ARG A 105 -0.76 13.54 -10.67
N ALA A 106 -1.24 13.43 -9.43
CA ALA A 106 -0.64 14.10 -8.30
C ALA A 106 0.82 13.64 -8.07
N VAL A 107 1.10 12.34 -8.23
CA VAL A 107 2.46 11.79 -8.14
C VAL A 107 3.33 12.28 -9.30
N GLU A 108 2.81 12.30 -10.53
CA GLU A 108 3.51 12.83 -11.71
C GLU A 108 3.85 14.33 -11.55
N GLU A 109 2.91 15.14 -11.06
CA GLU A 109 3.11 16.57 -10.84
C GLU A 109 4.09 16.85 -9.69
N PHE A 110 3.96 16.13 -8.57
CA PHE A 110 4.84 16.28 -7.41
C PHE A 110 6.29 15.88 -7.69
N THR A 111 6.49 14.85 -8.52
CA THR A 111 7.84 14.41 -8.93
C THR A 111 8.46 15.36 -9.96
N ALA A 112 7.66 16.04 -10.77
CA ALA A 112 8.13 17.06 -11.70
C ALA A 112 8.47 18.40 -11.01
N ASP A 113 7.65 18.84 -10.06
CA ASP A 113 7.86 20.04 -9.25
C ASP A 113 7.21 19.89 -7.86
N PRO A 114 7.99 19.62 -6.80
CA PRO A 114 7.47 19.40 -5.45
C PRO A 114 6.96 20.69 -4.78
N HIS A 115 7.16 21.86 -5.39
CA HIS A 115 6.67 23.15 -4.90
C HIS A 115 5.40 23.61 -5.62
N ARG A 116 4.93 22.84 -6.60
CA ARG A 116 3.66 23.10 -7.26
C ARG A 116 2.49 22.87 -6.28
N PRO A 117 1.55 23.82 -6.17
CA PRO A 117 0.44 23.74 -5.21
C PRO A 117 -0.57 22.65 -5.54
#